data_AF-A0A1C4UYP6-F1
#
_entry.id   AF-A0A1C4UYP6-F1
#
_cell.length_a   1.000
_cell.length_b   1.000
_cell.length_c   1.000
_cell.angle_alpha   90.00
_cell.angle_beta   90.00
_cell.angle_gamma   90.00
#
_symmetry.space_group_name_H-M   'P 1'
#
loop_
_entity.id
_entity.type
_entity.pdbx_description
1 polymer ?
#
loop_
_entity_poly.entity_id
_entity_poly.type
_entity_poly.pdbx_seq_one_letter_code
_entity_poly.pdbx_strand_id
1 'polypeptide(L)'
;MSQDHRSPLPRPSHEDSWNGGVTDRPAYPPAPPVGPPARWGSRRLFGGAATSAPPGQGMPAYGPPAPPPHGYSAPDAGRFTPGAGQPSKATIGGYGPPGAGHRPTDSPGYAGPAPAAWSPGYAREASGDGFSNPAVQHQIRQAVVHRVQYANALHASHYWDLRRTRPVGPHALVFLYASLDPGFADPRRPYYEIKAASRLFRDGSEVQDLPALLAELCEIAEGYLAGGGVFDPVAQMTQAGEPMPAGARYVGVSVSSLLGGADEVGAEPPGVGGMGIPGRNLVVMSDDNLLVVERPARAHEQVVVNSTCPHFSGGGVEVRSWLPLTPEQQLHPAWRWLQHLNRLVLAGQERKAAVLGSMVGRRRR
;
A
#
# COMPACT_ATOMS: atom_id res chain seq x y z
N MET A 1 -18.54 -68.22 -38.86
CA MET A 1 -17.08 -68.19 -39.03
C MET A 1 -16.67 -66.77 -39.36
N SER A 2 -16.27 -66.00 -38.34
CA SER A 2 -15.25 -64.94 -38.38
C SER A 2 -15.25 -64.31 -36.98
N GLN A 3 -14.23 -64.64 -36.19
CA GLN A 3 -13.98 -64.04 -34.88
C GLN A 3 -13.00 -62.90 -35.08
N ASP A 4 -13.45 -61.65 -34.89
CA ASP A 4 -12.54 -60.50 -34.85
C ASP A 4 -12.02 -60.31 -33.43
N HIS A 5 -10.83 -60.87 -33.21
CA HIS A 5 -9.96 -60.56 -32.07
C HIS A 5 -9.38 -59.16 -32.24
N ARG A 6 -9.82 -58.20 -31.41
CA ARG A 6 -9.09 -56.93 -31.21
C ARG A 6 -8.17 -57.06 -30.00
N SER A 7 -6.87 -57.05 -30.28
CA SER A 7 -5.80 -56.93 -29.29
C SER A 7 -5.83 -55.55 -28.61
N PRO A 8 -5.55 -55.46 -27.29
CA PRO A 8 -5.40 -54.18 -26.60
C PRO A 8 -4.04 -53.54 -26.91
N LEU A 9 -4.06 -52.25 -27.22
CA LEU A 9 -2.87 -51.42 -27.43
C LEU A 9 -2.07 -51.23 -26.12
N PRO A 10 -0.73 -51.17 -26.19
CA PRO A 10 0.12 -50.97 -25.02
C PRO A 10 0.04 -49.53 -24.49
N ARG A 11 0.00 -49.38 -23.17
CA ARG A 11 0.14 -48.10 -22.46
C ARG A 11 1.59 -47.60 -22.59
N PRO A 12 1.83 -46.33 -22.96
CA PRO A 12 3.13 -45.73 -22.76
C PRO A 12 3.33 -45.37 -21.29
N SER A 13 4.30 -46.03 -20.66
CA SER A 13 4.89 -45.66 -19.38
C SER A 13 5.78 -44.44 -19.56
N HIS A 14 5.34 -43.28 -19.08
CA HIS A 14 6.18 -42.09 -18.95
C HIS A 14 6.43 -41.85 -17.46
N GLU A 15 7.48 -42.49 -16.94
CA GLU A 15 8.21 -41.99 -15.79
C GLU A 15 9.14 -40.90 -16.32
N ASP A 16 8.88 -39.64 -15.96
CA ASP A 16 9.86 -38.57 -16.08
C ASP A 16 10.00 -37.90 -14.72
N SER A 17 11.06 -38.32 -14.03
CA SER A 17 11.60 -37.73 -12.82
C SER A 17 12.05 -36.30 -13.08
N TRP A 18 11.26 -35.31 -12.65
CA TRP A 18 11.71 -33.93 -12.52
C TRP A 18 12.41 -33.73 -11.18
N ASN A 19 13.68 -34.10 -11.13
CA ASN A 19 14.64 -33.57 -10.16
C ASN A 19 15.02 -32.16 -10.61
N GLY A 20 14.27 -31.16 -10.11
CA GLY A 20 14.56 -29.75 -10.32
C GLY A 20 15.80 -29.34 -9.55
N GLY A 21 16.93 -29.26 -10.26
CA GLY A 21 18.21 -28.80 -9.75
C GLY A 21 18.12 -27.40 -9.12
N VAL A 22 18.75 -27.30 -7.94
CA VAL A 22 19.10 -26.05 -7.28
C VAL A 22 19.99 -25.24 -8.23
N THR A 23 19.42 -24.27 -8.92
CA THR A 23 20.20 -23.27 -9.67
C THR A 23 20.82 -22.30 -8.68
N ASP A 24 22.14 -22.16 -8.78
CA ASP A 24 22.98 -21.14 -8.16
C ASP A 24 22.28 -19.78 -8.07
N ARG A 25 21.91 -19.39 -6.84
CA ARG A 25 21.69 -17.98 -6.53
C ARG A 25 23.05 -17.28 -6.59
N PRO A 26 23.20 -16.15 -7.28
CA PRO A 26 24.37 -15.31 -7.07
C PRO A 26 24.40 -14.89 -5.59
N ALA A 27 25.46 -15.31 -4.89
CA ALA A 27 25.75 -14.83 -3.56
C ALA A 27 25.99 -13.32 -3.64
N TYR A 28 25.03 -12.53 -3.17
CA TYR A 28 25.26 -11.11 -2.94
C TYR A 28 26.30 -10.97 -1.81
N PRO A 29 27.25 -10.04 -1.91
CA PRO A 29 28.04 -9.67 -0.75
C PRO A 29 27.07 -9.22 0.36
N PRO A 30 27.33 -9.58 1.63
CA PRO A 30 26.52 -9.09 2.74
C PRO A 30 26.52 -7.56 2.69
N ALA A 31 25.35 -6.96 2.93
CA ALA A 31 25.24 -5.52 3.07
C ALA A 31 26.27 -5.05 4.12
N PRO A 32 26.92 -3.89 3.92
CA PRO A 32 27.76 -3.31 4.98
C PRO A 32 26.92 -3.20 6.26
N PRO A 33 27.51 -3.41 7.44
CA PRO A 33 26.76 -3.35 8.69
C PRO A 33 26.09 -1.98 8.79
N VAL A 34 24.78 -1.98 8.59
CA VAL A 34 23.93 -0.83 8.89
C VAL A 34 24.00 -0.71 10.40
N GLY A 35 24.66 0.33 10.89
CA GLY A 35 24.63 0.69 12.30
C GLY A 35 23.18 0.72 12.79
N PRO A 36 22.93 0.45 14.08
CA PRO A 36 21.57 0.41 14.62
C PRO A 36 20.81 1.66 14.15
N PRO A 37 19.55 1.52 13.70
CA PRO A 37 18.78 2.67 13.25
C PRO A 37 18.85 3.74 14.34
N ALA A 38 19.15 4.97 13.92
CA ALA A 38 19.15 6.12 14.81
C ALA A 38 17.88 6.04 15.65
N ARG A 39 18.09 5.84 16.96
CA ARG A 39 17.01 5.79 17.94
C ARG A 39 16.20 7.06 17.74
N TRP A 40 14.94 6.89 17.34
CA TRP A 40 13.96 7.97 17.25
C TRP A 40 13.86 8.60 18.63
N GLY A 41 14.59 9.70 18.81
CA GLY A 41 14.93 10.26 20.11
C GLY A 41 15.19 11.74 19.94
N SER A 42 14.22 12.51 20.40
CA SER A 42 14.17 13.96 20.50
C SER A 42 15.55 14.63 20.50
N ARG A 43 15.87 15.29 19.38
CA ARG A 43 17.05 16.16 19.31
C ARG A 43 16.76 17.41 20.16
N ARG A 44 17.17 17.38 21.43
CA ARG A 44 17.26 18.59 22.26
C ARG A 44 18.28 19.53 21.61
N LEU A 45 17.82 20.71 21.23
CA LEU A 45 18.66 21.84 20.86
C LEU A 45 19.46 22.26 22.10
N PHE A 46 20.78 22.01 22.08
CA PHE A 46 21.75 22.68 22.93
C PHE A 46 22.59 23.61 22.07
N GLY A 47 22.46 24.91 22.31
CA GLY A 47 23.37 25.96 21.87
C GLY A 47 23.44 26.98 23.00
N GLY A 48 24.53 26.96 23.75
CA GLY A 48 24.72 27.79 24.93
C GLY A 48 25.20 29.20 24.60
N ALA A 49 24.90 30.12 25.51
CA ALA A 49 25.73 31.27 25.80
C ALA A 49 25.71 31.47 27.33
N ALA A 50 26.90 31.47 27.92
CA ALA A 50 27.12 31.74 29.33
C ALA A 50 27.08 33.25 29.58
N THR A 51 26.20 33.70 30.46
CA THR A 51 26.30 35.00 31.11
C THR A 51 26.04 34.85 32.61
N SER A 52 26.95 35.45 33.36
CA SER A 52 27.09 35.51 34.81
C SER A 52 25.82 35.97 35.54
N ALA A 53 25.47 35.26 36.60
CA ALA A 53 24.39 35.57 37.53
C ALA A 53 24.78 36.68 38.54
N PRO A 54 23.83 37.54 38.96
CA PRO A 54 23.89 38.26 40.24
C PRO A 54 23.16 37.47 41.36
N PRO A 55 23.49 37.72 42.65
CA PRO A 55 23.00 36.91 43.75
C PRO A 55 21.66 37.42 44.32
N GLY A 56 20.84 36.47 44.75
CA GLY A 56 19.87 36.68 45.83
C GLY A 56 18.43 36.89 45.40
N GLN A 57 17.61 35.84 45.56
CA GLN A 57 16.30 35.91 46.24
C GLN A 57 15.75 34.50 46.38
N GLY A 58 15.42 34.13 47.62
CA GLY A 58 14.93 32.81 48.00
C GLY A 58 13.58 32.47 47.37
N MET A 59 13.40 31.19 47.04
CA MET A 59 12.13 30.61 46.67
C MET A 59 11.76 29.51 47.68
N PRO A 60 10.48 29.38 48.06
CA PRO A 60 10.03 28.51 49.14
C PRO A 60 10.05 27.02 48.73
N ALA A 61 10.34 26.18 49.72
CA ALA A 61 10.30 24.73 49.59
C ALA A 61 8.86 24.24 49.35
N TYR A 62 8.62 23.65 48.17
CA TYR A 62 7.42 22.86 47.93
C TYR A 62 7.64 21.44 48.48
N GLY A 63 6.89 21.11 49.53
CA GLY A 63 6.81 19.75 50.07
C GLY A 63 6.01 18.81 49.15
N PRO A 64 6.12 17.49 49.35
CA PRO A 64 5.47 16.49 48.52
C PRO A 64 3.94 16.52 48.69
N PRO A 65 3.16 16.19 47.62
CA PRO A 65 1.71 16.20 47.66
C PRO A 65 1.14 15.11 48.58
N ALA A 66 0.07 15.47 49.30
CA ALA A 66 -0.67 14.57 50.18
C ALA A 66 -1.38 13.44 49.41
N PRO A 67 -1.50 12.23 49.97
CA PRO A 67 -2.27 11.15 49.38
C PRO A 67 -3.78 11.42 49.40
N PRO A 68 -4.55 10.90 48.43
CA PRO A 68 -5.99 11.12 48.36
C PRO A 68 -6.76 10.39 49.48
N PRO A 69 -7.90 10.95 49.93
CA PRO A 69 -8.71 10.34 51.00
C PRO A 69 -9.47 9.11 50.51
N HIS A 70 -9.39 8.04 51.30
CA HIS A 70 -10.24 6.86 51.19
C HIS A 70 -11.70 7.20 51.49
N GLY A 71 -12.59 6.99 50.52
CA GLY A 71 -14.04 6.99 50.69
C GLY A 71 -14.61 5.62 50.36
N TYR A 72 -14.88 4.84 51.41
CA TYR A 72 -15.67 3.61 51.36
C TYR A 72 -17.16 3.96 51.23
N SER A 73 -17.86 3.31 50.30
CA SER A 73 -19.31 3.10 50.35
C SER A 73 -19.65 1.89 49.48
N ALA A 74 -20.01 0.79 50.13
CA ALA A 74 -20.53 -0.42 49.50
C ALA A 74 -22.05 -0.32 49.33
N PRO A 75 -22.63 -0.77 48.20
CA PRO A 75 -24.02 -1.16 48.17
C PRO A 75 -24.17 -2.68 48.28
N ASP A 76 -24.73 -3.07 49.42
CA ASP A 76 -25.86 -3.98 49.59
C ASP A 76 -25.85 -5.32 48.82
N ALA A 77 -25.48 -6.39 49.53
CA ALA A 77 -25.63 -7.77 49.08
C ALA A 77 -27.07 -8.26 49.33
N GLY A 78 -27.96 -7.94 48.38
CA GLY A 78 -29.29 -8.54 48.28
C GLY A 78 -29.22 -10.00 47.82
N ARG A 79 -29.63 -10.92 48.70
CA ARG A 79 -29.87 -12.35 48.46
C ARG A 79 -30.56 -12.64 47.12
N PHE A 80 -29.95 -13.49 46.30
CA PHE A 80 -30.68 -14.31 45.32
C PHE A 80 -30.30 -15.79 45.47
N THR A 81 -31.34 -16.60 45.68
CA THR A 81 -31.38 -18.06 45.71
C THR A 81 -30.93 -18.67 44.38
N PRO A 82 -30.17 -19.79 44.37
CA PRO A 82 -29.82 -20.48 43.13
C PRO A 82 -31.00 -21.33 42.65
N GLY A 83 -31.65 -20.89 41.58
CA GLY A 83 -32.52 -21.72 40.75
C GLY A 83 -31.69 -22.59 39.81
N ALA A 84 -31.92 -23.89 39.85
CA ALA A 84 -31.33 -24.86 38.93
C ALA A 84 -31.82 -24.61 37.49
N GLY A 85 -30.94 -24.13 36.63
CA GLY A 85 -31.14 -24.02 35.20
C GLY A 85 -29.88 -24.46 34.46
N GLN A 86 -29.93 -25.62 33.81
CA GLN A 86 -28.87 -26.15 32.95
C GLN A 86 -28.53 -25.17 31.83
N PRO A 87 -27.25 -24.84 31.58
CA PRO A 87 -26.86 -24.25 30.31
C PRO A 87 -26.87 -25.32 29.21
N SER A 88 -27.60 -25.06 28.14
CA SER A 88 -27.61 -25.84 26.91
C SER A 88 -26.22 -25.89 26.30
N LYS A 89 -25.67 -27.11 26.16
CA LYS A 89 -24.46 -27.42 25.39
C LYS A 89 -24.63 -26.95 23.94
N ALA A 90 -23.89 -25.92 23.54
CA ALA A 90 -23.63 -25.65 22.13
C ALA A 90 -22.77 -26.81 21.59
N THR A 91 -23.41 -27.67 20.79
CA THR A 91 -22.77 -28.80 20.15
C THR A 91 -21.93 -28.28 18.98
N ILE A 92 -20.62 -28.41 19.11
CA ILE A 92 -19.66 -28.28 18.02
C ILE A 92 -20.00 -29.37 17.00
N GLY A 93 -20.50 -28.95 15.83
CA GLY A 93 -20.89 -29.84 14.74
C GLY A 93 -19.68 -30.60 14.20
N GLY A 94 -19.72 -31.92 14.34
CA GLY A 94 -18.75 -32.84 13.77
C GLY A 94 -18.84 -32.93 12.26
N TYR A 95 -17.67 -33.10 11.65
CA TYR A 95 -17.48 -33.48 10.25
C TYR A 95 -18.09 -34.87 9.99
N GLY A 96 -19.10 -34.92 9.13
CA GLY A 96 -19.57 -36.15 8.48
C GLY A 96 -18.89 -36.35 7.11
N PRO A 97 -18.73 -37.60 6.64
CA PRO A 97 -18.00 -37.93 5.41
C PRO A 97 -18.82 -37.58 4.15
N PRO A 98 -18.17 -37.25 3.02
CA PRO A 98 -18.86 -36.82 1.81
C PRO A 98 -19.55 -38.00 1.12
N GLY A 99 -20.88 -37.98 1.13
CA GLY A 99 -21.73 -38.78 0.27
C GLY A 99 -21.75 -38.21 -1.15
N ALA A 100 -21.67 -39.13 -2.12
CA ALA A 100 -21.64 -38.86 -3.54
C ALA A 100 -22.91 -38.18 -4.08
N GLY A 101 -22.72 -37.39 -5.13
CA GLY A 101 -23.72 -37.25 -6.19
C GLY A 101 -24.61 -36.02 -6.14
N HIS A 102 -24.05 -34.83 -6.36
CA HIS A 102 -24.76 -33.81 -7.12
C HIS A 102 -23.78 -32.97 -7.93
N ARG A 103 -23.99 -32.95 -9.25
CA ARG A 103 -23.21 -32.21 -10.24
C ARG A 103 -23.99 -30.93 -10.54
N PRO A 104 -23.59 -29.75 -10.02
CA PRO A 104 -24.15 -28.50 -10.46
C PRO A 104 -23.55 -28.18 -11.81
N THR A 105 -24.43 -28.03 -12.79
CA THR A 105 -24.19 -27.43 -14.10
C THR A 105 -23.50 -26.08 -13.96
N ASP A 106 -22.40 -25.92 -14.71
CA ASP A 106 -21.79 -24.68 -15.22
C ASP A 106 -22.18 -23.40 -14.48
N SER A 107 -21.44 -23.09 -13.41
CA SER A 107 -21.39 -21.71 -12.90
C SER A 107 -20.61 -20.85 -13.90
N PRO A 108 -21.18 -19.77 -14.44
CA PRO A 108 -20.45 -18.87 -15.31
C PRO A 108 -19.32 -18.23 -14.51
N GLY A 109 -18.09 -18.46 -14.95
CA GLY A 109 -16.90 -17.86 -14.36
C GLY A 109 -17.06 -16.34 -14.29
N TYR A 110 -16.72 -15.78 -13.14
CA TYR A 110 -16.59 -14.35 -12.94
C TYR A 110 -15.43 -13.86 -13.84
N ALA A 111 -15.74 -13.59 -15.10
CA ALA A 111 -14.86 -12.85 -15.98
C ALA A 111 -14.72 -11.46 -15.36
N GLY A 112 -13.50 -11.10 -14.95
CA GLY A 112 -13.18 -9.71 -14.65
C GLY A 112 -13.66 -8.81 -15.80
N PRO A 113 -13.91 -7.52 -15.56
CA PRO A 113 -14.40 -6.61 -16.58
C PRO A 113 -13.54 -6.73 -17.85
N ALA A 114 -14.18 -7.01 -18.98
CA ALA A 114 -13.50 -7.13 -20.26
C ALA A 114 -12.66 -5.87 -20.51
N PRO A 115 -11.43 -5.99 -21.06
CA PRO A 115 -10.59 -4.83 -21.34
C PRO A 115 -11.40 -3.88 -22.24
N ALA A 116 -11.54 -2.65 -21.78
CA ALA A 116 -12.37 -1.66 -22.47
C ALA A 116 -11.98 -1.56 -23.94
N ALA A 117 -12.96 -1.55 -24.85
CA ALA A 117 -12.69 -1.36 -26.27
C ALA A 117 -12.11 0.06 -26.49
N TRP A 118 -10.83 0.13 -26.86
CA TRP A 118 -10.12 1.39 -27.10
C TRP A 118 -10.49 1.96 -28.47
N SER A 119 -10.81 3.26 -28.54
CA SER A 119 -11.07 3.98 -29.80
C SER A 119 -9.83 3.96 -30.71
N PRO A 120 -9.93 3.61 -32.00
CA PRO A 120 -8.78 3.40 -32.91
C PRO A 120 -7.91 4.63 -33.23
N GLY A 121 -8.27 5.84 -32.77
CA GLY A 121 -7.69 7.10 -33.27
C GLY A 121 -6.35 7.56 -32.67
N TYR A 122 -5.78 6.86 -31.67
CA TYR A 122 -4.61 7.34 -30.92
C TYR A 122 -3.33 6.50 -31.07
N ALA A 123 -3.29 5.56 -32.02
CA ALA A 123 -2.10 4.74 -32.27
C ALA A 123 -1.03 5.51 -33.07
N ARG A 124 -0.40 6.52 -32.44
CA ARG A 124 0.86 7.10 -32.93
C ARG A 124 1.99 6.10 -32.66
N GLU A 125 2.98 6.02 -33.55
CA GLU A 125 4.11 5.08 -33.50
C GLU A 125 4.60 4.84 -32.06
N ALA A 126 4.48 3.59 -31.62
CA ALA A 126 4.89 3.21 -30.28
C ALA A 126 6.39 3.45 -30.12
N SER A 127 6.79 4.06 -29.00
CA SER A 127 8.18 4.04 -28.57
C SER A 127 8.71 2.60 -28.58
N GLY A 128 10.00 2.40 -28.85
CA GLY A 128 10.60 1.05 -28.93
C GLY A 128 10.45 0.20 -27.66
N ASP A 129 10.00 0.79 -26.55
CA ASP A 129 9.73 0.12 -25.28
C ASP A 129 8.23 -0.11 -24.98
N GLY A 130 7.31 0.40 -25.81
CA GLY A 130 5.85 0.30 -25.65
C GLY A 130 5.26 1.05 -24.45
N PHE A 131 6.03 1.21 -23.38
CA PHE A 131 5.64 1.87 -22.13
C PHE A 131 5.35 3.35 -22.33
N SER A 132 6.13 4.05 -23.16
CA SER A 132 5.96 5.49 -23.38
C SER A 132 4.81 5.83 -24.33
N ASN A 133 4.07 4.82 -24.83
CA ASN A 133 2.89 5.04 -25.66
C ASN A 133 1.80 5.78 -24.86
N PRO A 134 1.20 6.86 -25.39
CA PRO A 134 0.16 7.63 -24.70
C PRO A 134 -1.04 6.80 -24.23
N ALA A 135 -1.47 5.80 -25.02
CA ALA A 135 -2.56 4.90 -24.64
C ALA A 135 -2.18 3.99 -23.47
N VAL A 136 -0.94 3.51 -23.44
CA VAL A 136 -0.41 2.71 -22.32
C VAL A 136 -0.29 3.58 -21.06
N GLN A 137 0.21 4.81 -21.18
CA GLN A 137 0.27 5.74 -20.04
C GLN A 137 -1.13 6.06 -19.50
N HIS A 138 -2.13 6.17 -20.38
CA HIS A 138 -3.53 6.29 -19.97
C HIS A 138 -4.02 5.06 -19.19
N GLN A 139 -3.75 3.86 -19.70
CA GLN A 139 -4.09 2.59 -19.05
C GLN A 139 -3.45 2.50 -17.65
N ILE A 140 -2.17 2.89 -17.53
CA ILE A 140 -1.43 2.94 -16.27
C ILE A 140 -2.11 3.90 -15.29
N ARG A 141 -2.50 5.11 -15.70
CA ARG A 141 -3.17 6.09 -14.81
C ARG A 141 -4.51 5.54 -14.27
N GLN A 142 -5.31 4.89 -15.12
CA GLN A 142 -6.56 4.25 -14.69
C GLN A 142 -6.32 3.13 -13.67
N ALA A 143 -5.30 2.31 -13.90
CA ALA A 143 -4.91 1.23 -13.02
C ALA A 143 -4.31 1.76 -11.70
N VAL A 144 -3.59 2.89 -11.74
CA VAL A 144 -3.10 3.60 -10.55
C VAL A 144 -4.27 4.08 -9.69
N VAL A 145 -5.28 4.74 -10.28
CA VAL A 145 -6.48 5.15 -9.55
C VAL A 145 -7.13 3.96 -8.84
N HIS A 146 -7.32 2.84 -9.54
CA HIS A 146 -7.87 1.63 -8.93
C HIS A 146 -7.01 1.13 -7.77
N ARG A 147 -5.70 1.08 -7.95
CA ARG A 147 -4.78 0.61 -6.92
C ARG A 147 -4.76 1.50 -5.68
N VAL A 148 -4.72 2.83 -5.83
CA VAL A 148 -4.67 3.73 -4.66
C VAL A 148 -5.98 3.74 -3.89
N GLN A 149 -7.11 3.52 -4.55
CA GLN A 149 -8.39 3.29 -3.86
C GLN A 149 -8.36 2.05 -3.00
N TYR A 150 -7.90 0.93 -3.57
CA TYR A 150 -7.78 -0.31 -2.85
C TYR A 150 -6.81 -0.20 -1.68
N ALA A 151 -5.65 0.43 -1.87
CA ALA A 151 -4.68 0.69 -0.82
C ALA A 151 -5.26 1.56 0.30
N ASN A 152 -6.03 2.60 -0.03
CA ASN A 152 -6.70 3.44 0.95
C ASN A 152 -7.81 2.71 1.73
N ALA A 153 -8.55 1.80 1.08
CA ALA A 153 -9.54 0.95 1.76
C ALA A 153 -8.87 -0.03 2.75
N LEU A 154 -7.76 -0.67 2.36
CA LEU A 154 -6.97 -1.51 3.26
C LEU A 154 -6.37 -0.70 4.41
N HIS A 155 -5.88 0.51 4.14
CA HIS A 155 -5.40 1.42 5.18
C HIS A 155 -6.50 1.75 6.19
N ALA A 156 -7.72 2.09 5.72
CA ALA A 156 -8.87 2.35 6.57
C ALA A 156 -9.24 1.13 7.43
N SER A 157 -9.21 -0.07 6.84
CA SER A 157 -9.46 -1.31 7.58
C SER A 157 -8.43 -1.56 8.67
N HIS A 158 -7.13 -1.46 8.36
CA HIS A 158 -6.07 -1.59 9.36
C HIS A 158 -6.16 -0.53 10.45
N TYR A 159 -6.47 0.72 10.09
CA TYR A 159 -6.67 1.82 11.03
C TYR A 159 -7.78 1.48 12.03
N TRP A 160 -8.92 0.98 11.53
CA TRP A 160 -10.03 0.57 12.38
C TRP A 160 -9.70 -0.62 13.27
N ASP A 161 -9.16 -1.70 12.69
CA ASP A 161 -8.92 -2.96 13.40
C ASP A 161 -7.86 -2.81 14.50
N LEU A 162 -6.84 -1.98 14.26
CA LEU A 162 -5.71 -1.82 15.17
C LEU A 162 -5.87 -0.65 16.17
N ARG A 163 -6.95 0.15 16.07
CA ARG A 163 -7.17 1.37 16.89
C ARG A 163 -7.08 1.18 18.41
N ARG A 164 -7.31 -0.03 18.92
CA ARG A 164 -7.29 -0.32 20.36
C ARG A 164 -5.98 -0.97 20.85
N THR A 165 -5.17 -1.51 19.93
CA THR A 165 -4.00 -2.33 20.30
C THR A 165 -2.70 -1.74 19.79
N ARG A 166 -2.66 -1.32 18.53
CA ARG A 166 -1.50 -0.73 17.86
C ARG A 166 -1.99 0.32 16.85
N PRO A 167 -2.45 1.49 17.34
CA PRO A 167 -3.06 2.50 16.49
C PRO A 167 -2.15 2.87 15.30
N VAL A 168 -2.76 2.91 14.13
CA VAL A 168 -2.14 3.37 12.88
C VAL A 168 -2.47 4.85 12.72
N GLY A 169 -1.54 5.63 12.21
CA GLY A 169 -1.73 7.06 11.97
C GLY A 169 -2.74 7.33 10.84
N PRO A 170 -3.10 8.61 10.63
CA PRO A 170 -4.08 9.00 9.61
C PRO A 170 -3.54 8.91 8.18
N HIS A 171 -2.23 8.69 8.01
CA HIS A 171 -1.55 8.66 6.71
C HIS A 171 -0.89 7.31 6.43
N ALA A 172 -0.73 7.00 5.15
CA ALA A 172 0.06 5.89 4.65
C ALA A 172 0.77 6.31 3.37
N LEU A 173 1.99 5.81 3.17
CA LEU A 173 2.78 6.05 1.96
C LEU A 173 2.71 4.83 1.04
N VAL A 174 2.56 5.04 -0.26
CA VAL A 174 2.43 3.98 -1.27
C VAL A 174 3.32 4.30 -2.46
N PHE A 175 4.31 3.45 -2.73
CA PHE A 175 5.09 3.48 -3.97
C PHE A 175 4.44 2.55 -5.00
N LEU A 176 4.31 3.04 -6.23
CA LEU A 176 3.53 2.38 -7.28
C LEU A 176 4.47 1.93 -8.40
N TYR A 177 4.24 0.70 -8.87
CA TYR A 177 5.04 0.08 -9.91
C TYR A 177 4.14 -0.57 -10.95
N ALA A 178 4.37 -0.29 -12.23
CA ALA A 178 3.72 -0.98 -13.33
C ALA A 178 4.50 -2.25 -13.68
N SER A 179 3.81 -3.38 -13.74
CA SER A 179 4.35 -4.65 -14.21
C SER A 179 3.51 -5.15 -15.37
N LEU A 180 4.17 -5.74 -16.37
CA LEU A 180 3.48 -6.40 -17.47
C LEU A 180 2.73 -7.62 -16.92
N ASP A 181 1.44 -7.70 -17.20
CA ASP A 181 0.65 -8.89 -16.88
C ASP A 181 0.93 -9.97 -17.95
N PRO A 182 1.58 -11.10 -17.58
CA PRO A 182 1.88 -12.16 -18.54
C PRO A 182 0.61 -12.88 -19.06
N GLY A 183 -0.52 -12.75 -18.36
CA GLY A 183 -1.80 -13.32 -18.78
C GLY A 183 -2.44 -12.59 -19.95
N PHE A 184 -2.03 -11.34 -20.23
CA PHE A 184 -2.51 -10.56 -21.36
C PHE A 184 -1.48 -10.57 -22.49
N ALA A 185 -1.67 -11.53 -23.40
CA ALA A 185 -0.68 -11.93 -24.39
C ALA A 185 -0.54 -11.01 -25.62
N ASP A 186 -1.24 -9.87 -25.73
CA ASP A 186 -1.12 -8.99 -26.91
C ASP A 186 0.14 -8.11 -26.83
N PRO A 187 1.21 -8.40 -27.59
CA PRO A 187 2.45 -7.63 -27.51
C PRO A 187 2.29 -6.23 -28.12
N ARG A 188 1.25 -6.01 -28.95
CA ARG A 188 0.93 -4.71 -29.53
C ARG A 188 0.16 -3.83 -28.55
N ARG A 189 -0.39 -4.42 -27.49
CA ARG A 189 -1.20 -3.76 -26.47
C ARG A 189 -0.84 -4.32 -25.10
N PRO A 190 0.40 -4.06 -24.63
CA PRO A 190 0.84 -4.55 -23.34
C PRO A 190 -0.10 -4.02 -22.25
N TYR A 191 -0.62 -4.93 -21.43
CA TYR A 191 -1.42 -4.59 -20.27
C TYR A 191 -0.53 -4.52 -19.03
N TYR A 192 -0.52 -3.36 -18.37
CA TYR A 192 0.19 -3.17 -17.12
C TYR A 192 -0.75 -3.28 -15.92
N GLU A 193 -0.39 -4.13 -14.97
CA GLU A 193 -0.95 -4.11 -13.62
C GLU A 193 -0.11 -3.21 -12.69
N ILE A 194 -0.76 -2.60 -11.70
CA ILE A 194 -0.06 -1.77 -10.72
C ILE A 194 0.16 -2.54 -9.43
N LYS A 195 1.42 -2.77 -9.09
CA LYS A 195 1.88 -3.28 -7.79
C LYS A 195 2.11 -2.11 -6.83
N ALA A 196 1.90 -2.37 -5.55
CA ALA A 196 2.08 -1.38 -4.50
C ALA A 196 3.05 -1.88 -3.43
N ALA A 197 3.91 -0.97 -2.98
CA ALA A 197 4.72 -1.15 -1.79
C ALA A 197 4.37 -0.04 -0.80
N SER A 198 3.91 -0.41 0.39
CA SER A 198 3.27 0.52 1.31
C SER A 198 3.98 0.59 2.67
N ARG A 199 3.91 1.77 3.27
CA ARG A 199 4.34 2.02 4.64
C ARG A 199 3.15 2.59 5.41
N LEU A 200 2.76 1.88 6.46
CA LEU A 200 1.84 2.39 7.47
C LEU A 200 2.66 3.08 8.57
N PHE A 201 2.14 4.19 9.08
CA PHE A 201 2.76 4.87 10.20
C PHE A 201 2.00 4.53 11.48
N ARG A 202 2.72 4.44 12.61
CA ARG A 202 2.04 4.34 13.90
C ARG A 202 1.42 5.68 14.24
N ASP A 203 0.31 5.66 14.95
CA ASP A 203 -0.29 6.90 15.42
C ASP A 203 0.62 7.60 16.43
N GLY A 204 0.70 8.92 16.32
CA GLY A 204 1.66 9.75 17.02
C GLY A 204 1.55 11.21 16.55
N SER A 205 2.14 12.13 17.31
CA SER A 205 2.14 13.56 16.96
C SER A 205 2.90 13.85 15.66
N GLU A 206 3.91 13.05 15.38
CA GLU A 206 4.81 13.18 14.24
C GLU A 206 4.16 12.82 12.89
N VAL A 207 3.03 12.11 12.92
CA VAL A 207 2.29 11.71 11.72
C VAL A 207 1.04 12.54 11.47
N GLN A 208 0.75 13.55 12.30
CA GLN A 208 -0.43 14.42 12.11
C GLN A 208 -0.17 15.54 11.10
N ASP A 209 1.06 16.04 11.03
CA ASP A 209 1.47 17.06 10.05
C ASP A 209 2.02 16.37 8.80
N LEU A 210 1.16 16.18 7.80
CA LEU A 210 1.53 15.51 6.56
C LEU A 210 2.71 16.19 5.83
N PRO A 211 2.74 17.52 5.61
CA PRO A 211 3.92 18.19 5.07
C PRO A 211 5.22 17.89 5.84
N ALA A 212 5.20 17.95 7.17
CA ALA A 212 6.39 17.67 7.99
C ALA A 212 6.83 16.20 7.86
N LEU A 213 5.87 15.26 7.91
CA LEU A 213 6.12 13.83 7.71
C LEU A 213 6.79 13.56 6.35
N LEU A 214 6.29 14.17 5.27
CA LEU A 214 6.87 14.01 3.94
C LEU A 214 8.26 14.64 3.82
N ALA A 215 8.51 15.76 4.49
CA ALA A 215 9.84 16.37 4.53
C ALA A 215 10.85 15.43 5.18
N GLU A 216 10.52 14.82 6.33
CA GLU A 216 11.37 13.82 6.99
C GLU A 216 11.65 12.60 6.10
N LEU A 217 10.62 12.11 5.39
CA LEU A 217 10.78 11.00 4.44
C LEU A 217 11.72 11.35 3.28
N CYS A 218 11.72 12.61 2.84
CA CYS A 218 12.68 13.10 1.85
C CYS A 218 14.11 13.10 2.41
N GLU A 219 14.33 13.57 3.64
CA GLU A 219 15.66 13.57 4.27
C GLU A 219 16.23 12.14 4.38
N ILE A 220 15.38 11.16 4.73
CA ILE A 220 15.77 9.75 4.76
C ILE A 220 16.19 9.26 3.36
N ALA A 221 15.40 9.57 2.33
CA ALA A 221 15.69 9.18 0.95
C ALA A 221 16.98 9.84 0.43
N GLU A 222 17.21 11.11 0.75
CA GLU A 222 18.46 11.82 0.46
C GLU A 222 19.67 11.16 1.13
N GLY A 223 19.51 10.73 2.39
CA GLY A 223 20.54 9.98 3.11
C GLY A 223 20.98 8.70 2.38
N TYR A 224 20.06 7.97 1.75
CA TYR A 224 20.39 6.79 0.93
C TYR A 224 21.08 7.12 -0.38
N LEU A 225 20.81 8.30 -0.95
CA LEU A 225 21.45 8.77 -2.18
C LEU A 225 22.79 9.45 -1.93
N ALA A 226 23.08 9.87 -0.70
CA ALA A 226 24.36 10.46 -0.32
C ALA A 226 25.52 9.50 -0.62
N GLY A 227 26.69 10.06 -0.92
CA GLY A 227 27.91 9.26 -1.18
C GLY A 227 27.85 8.33 -2.40
N GLY A 228 26.88 8.53 -3.31
CA GLY A 228 26.72 7.69 -4.50
C GLY A 228 25.90 6.41 -4.26
N GLY A 229 25.17 6.33 -3.15
CA GLY A 229 24.29 5.21 -2.84
C GLY A 229 23.10 5.06 -3.82
N VAL A 230 22.41 3.92 -3.68
CA VAL A 230 21.19 3.57 -4.41
C VAL A 230 20.01 3.60 -3.43
N PHE A 231 18.95 4.29 -3.84
CA PHE A 231 17.70 4.35 -3.10
C PHE A 231 16.65 3.43 -3.74
N ASP A 232 16.23 2.41 -3.00
CA ASP A 232 15.19 1.46 -3.36
C ASP A 232 14.09 1.48 -2.29
N PRO A 233 12.99 2.22 -2.52
CA PRO A 233 11.99 2.43 -1.48
C PRO A 233 11.29 1.14 -1.05
N VAL A 234 11.18 0.13 -1.93
CA VAL A 234 10.61 -1.17 -1.57
C VAL A 234 11.42 -1.80 -0.44
N ALA A 235 12.74 -1.83 -0.57
CA ALA A 235 13.62 -2.43 0.43
C ALA A 235 13.84 -1.54 1.67
N GLN A 236 13.84 -0.22 1.49
CA GLN A 236 14.35 0.72 2.49
C GLN A 236 13.28 1.54 3.21
N MET A 237 12.10 1.70 2.62
CA MET A 237 11.05 2.58 3.16
C MET A 237 9.70 1.90 3.38
N THR A 238 9.48 0.69 2.86
CA THR A 238 8.19 -0.02 3.02
C THR A 238 8.26 -1.14 4.04
N GLN A 239 7.11 -1.44 4.65
CA GLN A 239 6.97 -2.52 5.64
C GLN A 239 6.17 -3.70 5.08
N ALA A 240 5.24 -3.41 4.18
CA ALA A 240 4.42 -4.39 3.49
C ALA A 240 4.44 -4.03 2.01
N GLY A 241 4.92 -4.96 1.19
CA GLY A 241 4.92 -4.81 -0.25
C GLY A 241 4.42 -6.08 -0.90
N GLU A 242 3.70 -5.91 -1.99
CA GLU A 242 3.45 -7.05 -2.86
C GLU A 242 4.76 -7.58 -3.42
N PRO A 243 4.84 -8.89 -3.73
CA PRO A 243 5.98 -9.43 -4.46
C PRO A 243 6.21 -8.61 -5.73
N MET A 244 7.36 -7.95 -5.81
CA MET A 244 7.67 -7.03 -6.90
C MET A 244 8.39 -7.80 -8.03
N PRO A 245 7.79 -7.92 -9.22
CA PRO A 245 8.45 -8.59 -10.35
C PRO A 245 9.72 -7.85 -10.76
N ALA A 246 10.74 -8.59 -11.23
CA ALA A 246 12.04 -8.02 -11.61
C ALA A 246 11.94 -6.97 -12.74
N GLY A 247 10.91 -7.05 -13.58
CA GLY A 247 10.64 -6.10 -14.66
C GLY A 247 9.69 -4.95 -14.30
N ALA A 248 9.27 -4.84 -13.04
CA ALA A 248 8.36 -3.78 -12.62
C ALA A 248 9.04 -2.40 -12.70
N ARG A 249 8.34 -1.42 -13.27
CA ARG A 249 8.82 -0.05 -13.48
C ARG A 249 8.11 0.87 -12.51
N TYR A 250 8.87 1.75 -11.84
CA TYR A 250 8.28 2.76 -10.97
C TYR A 250 7.40 3.73 -11.79
N VAL A 251 6.19 4.02 -11.30
CA VAL A 251 5.23 4.91 -11.97
C VAL A 251 4.75 6.08 -11.12
N GLY A 252 5.08 6.10 -9.83
CA GLY A 252 4.71 7.20 -8.96
C GLY A 252 4.65 6.84 -7.50
N VAL A 253 4.32 7.85 -6.70
CA VAL A 253 4.15 7.77 -5.26
C VAL A 253 2.82 8.39 -4.87
N SER A 254 2.19 7.79 -3.87
CA SER A 254 0.93 8.28 -3.32
C SER A 254 0.99 8.34 -1.80
N VAL A 255 0.31 9.35 -1.26
CA VAL A 255 -0.06 9.42 0.15
C VAL A 255 -1.56 9.16 0.25
N SER A 256 -1.92 8.14 1.01
CA SER A 256 -3.28 7.87 1.42
C SER A 256 -3.53 8.54 2.77
N SER A 257 -4.54 9.41 2.86
CA SER A 257 -5.02 10.03 4.09
C SER A 257 -6.45 9.61 4.38
N LEU A 258 -6.75 9.30 5.64
CA LEU A 258 -8.13 9.08 6.08
C LEU A 258 -8.80 10.42 6.41
N LEU A 259 -10.09 10.53 6.08
CA LEU A 259 -10.91 11.71 6.34
C LEU A 259 -11.86 11.38 7.49
N GLY A 260 -11.94 12.26 8.49
CA GLY A 260 -12.64 11.99 9.76
C GLY A 260 -11.72 11.36 10.80
N GLY A 261 -11.55 12.03 11.94
CA GLY A 261 -10.68 11.56 13.02
C GLY A 261 -11.36 10.50 13.88
N ALA A 262 -10.57 9.66 14.57
CA ALA A 262 -11.07 8.63 15.50
C ALA A 262 -12.07 9.18 16.54
N ASP A 263 -11.94 10.47 16.92
CA ASP A 263 -12.80 11.13 17.90
C ASP A 263 -14.20 11.47 17.36
N GLU A 264 -14.38 11.63 16.04
CA GLU A 264 -15.71 11.75 15.42
C GLU A 264 -16.35 10.38 15.14
N VAL A 265 -15.53 9.32 15.06
CA VAL A 265 -15.95 7.94 14.75
C VAL A 265 -16.29 7.15 16.03
N GLY A 266 -16.90 7.81 17.01
CA GLY A 266 -17.50 7.13 18.17
C GLY A 266 -18.61 6.15 17.76
N ALA A 267 -19.20 6.35 16.58
CA ALA A 267 -20.08 5.41 15.91
C ALA A 267 -19.29 4.53 14.93
N GLU A 268 -19.67 3.25 14.83
CA GLU A 268 -19.10 2.33 13.85
C GLU A 268 -19.24 2.92 12.44
N PRO A 269 -18.14 3.08 11.67
CA PRO A 269 -18.20 3.63 10.34
C PRO A 269 -19.07 2.73 9.46
N PRO A 270 -19.78 3.28 8.47
CA PRO A 270 -20.64 2.47 7.61
C PRO A 270 -19.82 1.38 6.91
N GLY A 271 -20.23 0.12 6.98
CA GLY A 271 -19.57 -0.99 6.28
C GLY A 271 -18.65 -1.84 7.16
N VAL A 272 -18.19 -2.96 6.59
CA VAL A 272 -17.48 -3.99 7.34
C VAL A 272 -16.02 -3.57 7.61
N GLY A 273 -15.58 -3.72 8.86
CA GLY A 273 -14.15 -3.67 9.21
C GLY A 273 -13.49 -2.32 8.93
N GLY A 274 -14.19 -1.19 9.12
CA GLY A 274 -13.62 0.15 8.92
C GLY A 274 -13.52 0.62 7.48
N MET A 275 -13.91 -0.22 6.50
CA MET A 275 -13.76 0.14 5.08
C MET A 275 -14.60 1.35 4.65
N GLY A 276 -15.63 1.78 5.39
CA GLY A 276 -16.34 3.03 5.05
C GLY A 276 -15.82 4.28 5.73
N ILE A 277 -14.65 4.26 6.36
CA ILE A 277 -13.95 5.51 6.70
C ILE A 277 -13.55 6.16 5.37
N PRO A 278 -14.00 7.39 5.04
CA PRO A 278 -13.64 8.03 3.79
C PRO A 278 -12.14 8.34 3.73
N GLY A 279 -11.61 8.53 2.53
CA GLY A 279 -10.19 8.77 2.35
C GLY A 279 -9.85 9.57 1.10
N ARG A 280 -8.68 10.19 1.12
CA ARG A 280 -8.12 10.94 -0.01
C ARG A 280 -6.72 10.42 -0.31
N ASN A 281 -6.44 10.20 -1.59
CA ASN A 281 -5.09 9.93 -2.05
C ASN A 281 -4.56 11.14 -2.82
N LEU A 282 -3.37 11.62 -2.44
CA LEU A 282 -2.56 12.50 -3.26
C LEU A 282 -1.58 11.62 -4.02
N VAL A 283 -1.50 11.75 -5.34
CA VAL A 283 -0.61 10.94 -6.20
C VAL A 283 0.24 11.87 -7.05
N VAL A 284 1.55 11.61 -7.06
CA VAL A 284 2.49 12.18 -8.03
C VAL A 284 2.98 11.05 -8.91
N MET A 285 2.69 11.14 -10.20
CA MET A 285 3.13 10.19 -11.21
C MET A 285 4.59 10.46 -11.61
N SER A 286 5.26 9.47 -12.20
CA SER A 286 6.63 9.61 -12.73
C SER A 286 6.74 10.58 -13.91
N ASP A 287 5.61 10.93 -14.53
CA ASP A 287 5.50 11.91 -15.62
C ASP A 287 5.01 13.28 -15.12
N ASP A 288 5.18 13.55 -13.82
CA ASP A 288 4.79 14.77 -13.10
C ASP A 288 3.28 15.08 -13.09
N ASN A 289 2.42 14.18 -13.56
CA ASN A 289 0.98 14.34 -13.38
C ASN A 289 0.59 14.17 -11.91
N LEU A 290 -0.31 15.04 -11.46
CA LEU A 290 -0.85 15.02 -10.11
C LEU A 290 -2.29 14.51 -10.15
N LEU A 291 -2.62 13.60 -9.23
CA LEU A 291 -3.98 13.09 -9.06
C LEU A 291 -4.42 13.27 -7.61
N VAL A 292 -5.65 13.73 -7.41
CA VAL A 292 -6.39 13.62 -6.15
C VAL A 292 -7.49 12.60 -6.36
N VAL A 293 -7.43 11.50 -5.63
CA VAL A 293 -8.45 10.43 -5.70
C VAL A 293 -9.20 10.39 -4.38
N GLU A 294 -10.46 10.77 -4.42
CA GLU A 294 -11.33 10.75 -3.24
C GLU A 294 -12.14 9.46 -3.21
N ARG A 295 -12.05 8.74 -2.09
CA ARG A 295 -12.83 7.54 -1.83
C ARG A 295 -13.95 7.89 -0.86
N PRO A 296 -15.22 7.79 -1.30
CA PRO A 296 -16.36 8.02 -0.43
C PRO A 296 -16.48 6.97 0.67
N ALA A 297 -17.27 7.29 1.69
CA ALA A 297 -17.60 6.36 2.77
C ALA A 297 -18.46 5.18 2.29
N ARG A 298 -19.31 5.41 1.29
CA ARG A 298 -20.26 4.40 0.78
C ARG A 298 -19.81 3.84 -0.56
N ALA A 299 -19.89 2.51 -0.72
CA ALA A 299 -19.43 1.81 -1.91
C ALA A 299 -20.19 2.16 -3.22
N HIS A 300 -21.41 2.71 -3.12
CA HIS A 300 -22.21 3.12 -4.27
C HIS A 300 -21.99 4.57 -4.70
N GLU A 301 -21.24 5.35 -3.92
CA GLU A 301 -20.91 6.73 -4.29
C GLU A 301 -19.82 6.75 -5.36
N GLN A 302 -19.97 7.67 -6.31
CA GLN A 302 -19.04 7.78 -7.43
C GLN A 302 -17.67 8.25 -6.93
N VAL A 303 -16.62 7.66 -7.49
CA VAL A 303 -15.26 8.12 -7.21
C VAL A 303 -14.99 9.36 -8.04
N VAL A 304 -14.53 10.41 -7.37
CA VAL A 304 -14.03 11.63 -7.99
C VAL A 304 -12.51 11.56 -8.10
N VAL A 305 -12.02 11.79 -9.32
CA VAL A 305 -10.59 11.88 -9.62
C VAL A 305 -10.32 13.27 -10.18
N ASN A 306 -9.59 14.10 -9.42
CA ASN A 306 -9.09 15.36 -9.93
C ASN A 306 -7.66 15.19 -10.45
N SER A 307 -7.35 15.74 -11.61
CA SER A 307 -6.09 15.47 -12.33
C SER A 307 -5.54 16.71 -13.02
N THR A 308 -4.21 16.85 -13.12
CA THR A 308 -3.56 17.83 -14.01
C THR A 308 -3.66 17.43 -15.49
N CYS A 309 -3.80 16.13 -15.77
CA CYS A 309 -3.98 15.64 -17.12
C CYS A 309 -5.46 15.78 -17.54
N PRO A 310 -5.75 16.36 -18.72
CA PRO A 310 -7.12 16.60 -19.17
C PRO A 310 -7.92 15.32 -19.40
N HIS A 311 -9.23 15.48 -19.23
CA HIS A 311 -10.33 14.50 -19.29
C HIS A 311 -10.03 13.16 -19.98
N PHE A 312 -10.27 12.07 -19.24
CA PHE A 312 -10.08 10.71 -19.70
C PHE A 312 -11.42 9.99 -19.88
N SER A 313 -12.00 10.05 -21.08
CA SER A 313 -13.24 9.34 -21.42
C SER A 313 -13.01 7.96 -22.07
N GLY A 314 -11.76 7.51 -22.18
CA GLY A 314 -11.42 6.23 -22.78
C GLY A 314 -11.39 5.08 -21.78
N GLY A 315 -12.48 4.33 -21.68
CA GLY A 315 -12.41 2.90 -21.37
C GLY A 315 -13.13 2.40 -20.12
N GLY A 316 -14.40 2.04 -20.29
CA GLY A 316 -15.05 0.89 -19.62
C GLY A 316 -15.37 0.95 -18.12
N VAL A 317 -14.91 1.94 -17.37
CA VAL A 317 -15.33 2.13 -15.96
C VAL A 317 -16.23 3.36 -15.89
N GLU A 318 -17.53 3.17 -16.13
CA GLU A 318 -18.58 4.23 -16.14
C GLU A 318 -18.73 4.98 -14.80
N VAL A 319 -18.05 4.53 -13.73
CA VAL A 319 -18.28 4.98 -12.35
C VAL A 319 -17.24 6.00 -11.85
N ARG A 320 -16.49 6.67 -12.74
CA ARG A 320 -15.46 7.66 -12.34
C ARG A 320 -15.66 9.01 -13.00
N SER A 321 -15.68 10.06 -12.19
CA SER A 321 -15.69 11.44 -12.66
C SER A 321 -14.27 11.98 -12.70
N TRP A 322 -13.76 12.27 -13.89
CA TRP A 322 -12.45 12.90 -14.10
C TRP A 322 -12.61 14.41 -14.22
N LEU A 323 -12.07 15.13 -13.26
CA LEU A 323 -12.17 16.58 -13.17
C LEU A 323 -10.76 17.20 -13.21
N PRO A 324 -10.62 18.46 -13.65
CA PRO A 324 -9.38 19.20 -13.39
C PRO A 324 -9.16 19.36 -11.88
N LEU A 325 -7.90 19.53 -11.47
CA LEU A 325 -7.58 19.94 -10.11
C LEU A 325 -8.16 21.32 -9.81
N THR A 326 -8.82 21.47 -8.67
CA THR A 326 -9.27 22.78 -8.19
C THR A 326 -8.08 23.63 -7.72
N PRO A 327 -8.18 24.97 -7.70
CA PRO A 327 -7.12 25.83 -7.17
C PRO A 327 -6.69 25.46 -5.75
N GLU A 328 -7.64 25.10 -4.88
CA GLU A 328 -7.36 24.69 -3.51
C GLU A 328 -6.56 23.38 -3.46
N GLN A 329 -6.91 22.42 -4.30
CA GLN A 329 -6.16 21.17 -4.43
C GLN A 329 -4.74 21.42 -4.95
N GLN A 330 -4.55 22.36 -5.89
CA GLN A 330 -3.22 22.71 -6.42
C GLN A 330 -2.32 23.37 -5.37
N LEU A 331 -2.90 24.11 -4.42
CA LEU A 331 -2.17 24.80 -3.35
C LEU A 331 -1.87 23.91 -2.13
N HIS A 332 -2.18 22.61 -2.18
CA HIS A 332 -1.98 21.73 -1.05
C HIS A 332 -0.48 21.65 -0.66
N PRO A 333 -0.10 21.95 0.60
CA PRO A 333 1.32 22.11 0.99
C PRO A 333 2.14 20.81 0.87
N ALA A 334 1.48 19.65 0.95
CA ALA A 334 2.15 18.35 0.79
C ALA A 334 2.69 18.11 -0.63
N TRP A 335 2.20 18.81 -1.66
CA TRP A 335 2.62 18.55 -3.05
C TRP A 335 4.11 18.72 -3.25
N ARG A 336 4.67 19.82 -2.70
CA ARG A 336 6.10 20.12 -2.80
C ARG A 336 6.96 18.94 -2.34
N TRP A 337 6.64 18.37 -1.19
CA TRP A 337 7.42 17.29 -0.60
C TRP A 337 7.16 15.96 -1.29
N LEU A 338 5.92 15.68 -1.69
CA LEU A 338 5.61 14.46 -2.43
C LEU A 338 6.26 14.43 -3.82
N GLN A 339 6.28 15.57 -4.52
CA GLN A 339 7.02 15.73 -5.78
C GLN A 339 8.52 15.58 -5.58
N HIS A 340 9.06 16.15 -4.50
CA HIS A 340 10.48 15.99 -4.17
C HIS A 340 10.84 14.53 -3.91
N LEU A 341 10.04 13.83 -3.10
CA LEU A 341 10.20 12.39 -2.87
C LEU A 341 10.13 11.59 -4.18
N ASN A 342 9.17 11.91 -5.07
CA ASN A 342 9.06 11.28 -6.38
C ASN A 342 10.35 11.39 -7.20
N ARG A 343 10.97 12.59 -7.24
CA ARG A 343 12.26 12.81 -7.92
C ARG A 343 13.40 12.02 -7.29
N LEU A 344 13.45 11.94 -5.96
CA LEU A 344 14.46 11.14 -5.26
C LEU A 344 14.32 9.65 -5.59
N VAL A 345 13.09 9.13 -5.67
CA VAL A 345 12.85 7.73 -6.09
C VAL A 345 13.34 7.51 -7.53
N LEU A 346 12.97 8.39 -8.47
CA LEU A 346 13.40 8.31 -9.86
C LEU A 346 14.93 8.30 -9.99
N ALA A 347 15.62 9.22 -9.30
CA ALA A 347 17.08 9.24 -9.25
C ALA A 347 17.67 7.94 -8.68
N GLY A 348 17.03 7.36 -7.65
CA GLY A 348 17.39 6.05 -7.12
C GLY A 348 17.25 4.92 -8.13
N GLN A 349 16.14 4.89 -8.89
CA GLN A 349 15.90 3.89 -9.93
C GLN A 349 16.92 4.00 -11.09
N GLU A 350 17.25 5.22 -11.51
CA GLU A 350 18.26 5.46 -12.56
C GLU A 350 19.64 4.94 -12.14
N ARG A 351 20.07 5.24 -10.90
CA ARG A 351 21.33 4.73 -10.35
C ARG A 351 21.33 3.21 -10.25
N LYS A 352 20.23 2.62 -9.77
CA LYS A 352 20.06 1.16 -9.70
C LYS A 352 20.22 0.52 -11.08
N ALA A 353 19.59 1.08 -12.11
CA ALA A 353 19.69 0.62 -13.48
C ALA A 353 21.12 0.75 -14.05
N ALA A 354 21.81 1.87 -13.77
CA ALA A 354 23.20 2.09 -14.19
C ALA A 354 24.16 1.06 -13.57
N VAL A 355 24.01 0.76 -12.27
CA VAL A 355 24.81 -0.26 -11.58
C VAL A 355 24.58 -1.63 -12.21
N LEU A 356 23.32 -2.03 -12.44
CA LEU A 356 23.00 -3.31 -13.07
C LEU A 356 23.52 -3.42 -14.51
N GLY A 357 23.37 -2.35 -15.31
CA GLY A 357 23.89 -2.28 -16.68
C GLY A 357 25.42 -2.44 -16.74
N SER A 358 26.14 -1.80 -15.81
CA SER A 358 27.61 -1.91 -15.74
C SER A 358 28.09 -3.35 -15.42
N MET A 359 27.35 -4.08 -14.60
CA MET A 359 27.67 -5.47 -14.25
C MET A 359 27.47 -6.42 -15.43
N VAL A 360 26.40 -6.22 -16.21
CA VAL A 360 26.14 -7.02 -17.42
C VAL A 360 27.20 -6.77 -18.49
N GLY A 361 27.63 -5.51 -18.67
CA GLY A 361 28.69 -5.16 -19.60
C GLY A 361 30.06 -5.76 -19.25
N ARG A 362 30.38 -5.92 -17.96
CA ARG A 362 31.62 -6.58 -17.51
C ARG A 362 31.60 -8.09 -17.69
N ARG A 363 30.44 -8.76 -17.60
CA ARG A 363 30.34 -10.22 -17.80
C ARG A 363 30.44 -10.67 -19.26
N ARG A 364 30.34 -9.74 -20.22
CA ARG A 364 30.41 -10.02 -21.66
C ARG A 364 31.80 -9.74 -22.28
N ARG A 365 32.75 -9.27 -21.47
CA ARG A 365 34.17 -9.15 -21.83
C ARG A 365 34.92 -10.26 -21.13
#